data_AF-A0A2A5S2L8-F1
#
_entry.id   AF-A0A2A5S2L8-F1
#
_cell.length_a   1.000
_cell.length_b   1.000
_cell.length_c   1.000
_cell.angle_alpha   90.00
_cell.angle_beta   90.00
_cell.angle_gamma   90.00
#
_symmetry.space_group_name_H-M   'P 1'
#
loop_
_entity.id
_entity.type
_entity.pdbx_description
1 polymer ?
#
loop_
_entity_poly.entity_id
_entity_poly.type
_entity_poly.pdbx_seq_one_letter_code
_entity_poly.pdbx_strand_id
1 'polypeptide(L)'
;MKKWQKLGLGLVTVTAVATLAGCGNASSKGSGSGDDFLYVFNGKGEIADPLKKVVEEYGKEHNIKVKTYTLSVGTTNGNEVQTTEFNSKTPPTIFSSGTLTNWGPDSGDYMQDINKVDNSKLKKLADEVPEAQRLTAKNGENFGIPYNIEGYGYQVDKNVLKDLFEGDTDALVADLKAETNYESWQAFVKAVDAYIKNGTVSTVTVNGHPYTFASEKKGLAKELNGVFVESGAELWTYQNHWVSFPLNAVFKNVSEAYYAKKDEGIKDAKAALKAEIKGLDFEYSYIAGKNGPVKRGPDFIDSATGSYDASLANFVAHKGLFLKQGNWIYPNLLKLDKSIINTMDLIPVKWPVQDGDIKVAGRDAKLFNTTIPAFVPNYFIINKQVSKKQQKIAADFIVWLYTSERGKKFLKDEAGFIMYNDLKDTTSPNKLNNAIASYVAAGPTLANTFDGTPGSFNDTIGDYLKKNYMTKETWTDKDYDNYVNKSVKTWVDFKEQSGQ
;
A
#
# COMPACT_ATOMS: atom_id res chain seq x y z
N MET A 1 -11.74 21.96 -46.37
CA MET A 1 -12.28 22.70 -45.20
C MET A 1 -12.11 21.84 -43.96
N LYS A 2 -11.30 22.31 -43.00
CA LYS A 2 -10.88 21.60 -41.78
C LYS A 2 -12.08 21.39 -40.85
N LYS A 3 -12.36 20.14 -40.42
CA LYS A 3 -13.26 19.87 -39.28
C LYS A 3 -12.40 19.71 -38.02
N TRP A 4 -12.60 20.63 -37.08
CA TRP A 4 -11.93 20.66 -35.79
C TRP A 4 -12.46 19.55 -34.89
N GLN A 5 -11.56 18.71 -34.39
CA GLN A 5 -11.78 17.89 -33.20
C GLN A 5 -11.71 18.81 -31.97
N LYS A 6 -12.78 18.86 -31.18
CA LYS A 6 -12.72 19.46 -29.84
C LYS A 6 -12.29 18.37 -28.87
N LEU A 7 -11.05 18.48 -28.37
CA LEU A 7 -10.61 17.82 -27.15
C LEU A 7 -11.49 18.34 -26.00
N GLY A 8 -12.25 17.45 -25.36
CA GLY A 8 -12.86 17.71 -24.06
C GLY A 8 -11.85 17.41 -22.97
N LEU A 9 -11.30 18.47 -22.36
CA LEU A 9 -10.51 18.39 -21.14
C LEU A 9 -11.49 18.06 -20.00
N GLY A 10 -11.52 16.81 -19.54
CA GLY A 10 -12.31 16.40 -18.39
C GLY A 10 -11.63 16.87 -17.10
N LEU A 11 -12.19 17.89 -16.46
CA LEU A 11 -11.85 18.27 -15.09
C LEU A 11 -12.23 17.10 -14.15
N VAL A 12 -11.25 16.55 -13.43
CA VAL A 12 -11.48 15.64 -12.31
C VAL A 12 -12.06 16.45 -11.16
N THR A 13 -13.35 16.30 -10.88
CA THR A 13 -13.99 16.88 -9.69
C THR A 13 -13.63 16.07 -8.44
N VAL A 14 -12.78 16.63 -7.59
CA VAL A 14 -12.60 16.21 -6.19
C VAL A 14 -13.93 16.39 -5.47
N THR A 15 -14.64 15.29 -5.18
CA THR A 15 -15.92 15.38 -4.47
C THR A 15 -15.64 15.44 -2.97
N ALA A 16 -15.55 16.65 -2.42
CA ALA A 16 -15.50 16.88 -0.98
C ALA A 16 -16.90 16.70 -0.37
N VAL A 17 -17.10 15.71 0.49
CA VAL A 17 -18.34 15.57 1.27
C VAL A 17 -18.11 16.17 2.66
N ALA A 18 -18.38 17.47 2.80
CA ALA A 18 -18.42 18.16 4.08
C ALA A 18 -19.88 18.27 4.55
N THR A 19 -20.25 17.54 5.61
CA THR A 19 -21.56 17.70 6.27
C THR A 19 -21.35 18.23 7.68
N LEU A 20 -21.66 19.51 7.89
CA LEU A 20 -21.84 20.09 9.22
C LEU A 20 -23.29 19.86 9.64
N ALA A 21 -23.52 19.01 10.65
CA ALA A 21 -24.82 18.93 11.30
C ALA A 21 -24.94 20.08 12.32
N GLY A 22 -25.84 21.03 12.06
CA GLY A 22 -26.17 22.13 12.96
C GLY A 22 -27.68 22.24 13.15
N CYS A 23 -28.14 22.21 14.40
CA CYS A 23 -29.50 22.57 14.77
C CYS A 23 -29.49 23.73 15.75
N GLY A 24 -30.32 24.75 15.47
CA GLY A 24 -30.99 25.55 16.51
C GLY A 24 -30.41 26.92 16.83
N ASN A 25 -31.19 27.97 16.52
CA ASN A 25 -30.87 29.39 16.53
C ASN A 25 -31.08 30.05 17.91
N ALA A 26 -30.09 30.79 18.42
CA ALA A 26 -30.28 31.94 19.32
C ALA A 26 -29.05 32.85 19.26
N SER A 27 -29.29 34.10 18.90
CA SER A 27 -28.33 35.17 18.65
C SER A 27 -27.45 35.51 19.87
N SER A 28 -26.14 35.32 19.72
CA SER A 28 -25.11 36.15 20.37
C SER A 28 -23.81 36.12 19.54
N LYS A 29 -23.18 37.29 19.35
CA LYS A 29 -21.83 37.41 18.79
C LYS A 29 -20.84 36.80 19.79
N GLY A 30 -20.07 35.79 19.37
CA GLY A 30 -19.09 35.12 20.22
C GLY A 30 -18.12 34.24 19.43
N SER A 31 -16.91 34.10 19.98
CA SER A 31 -15.66 33.47 19.54
C SER A 31 -15.75 32.11 18.82
N GLY A 32 -14.63 31.75 18.17
CA GLY A 32 -14.43 30.56 17.34
C GLY A 32 -14.94 29.24 17.90
N SER A 33 -15.04 28.24 17.02
CA SER A 33 -15.47 26.87 17.35
C SER A 33 -14.86 26.45 18.69
N GLY A 34 -15.70 26.26 19.71
CA GLY A 34 -15.23 25.88 21.04
C GLY A 34 -14.28 24.67 20.98
N ASP A 35 -13.33 24.62 21.91
CA ASP A 35 -12.27 23.60 21.98
C ASP A 35 -12.76 22.14 22.10
N ASP A 36 -14.07 21.90 22.23
CA ASP A 36 -14.71 20.56 22.24
C ASP A 36 -14.89 20.01 20.82
N PHE A 37 -13.78 19.78 20.13
CA PHE A 37 -13.77 19.39 18.73
C PHE A 37 -12.71 18.33 18.43
N LEU A 38 -13.09 17.27 17.73
CA LEU A 38 -12.20 16.24 17.19
C LEU A 38 -12.25 16.31 15.65
N TYR A 39 -11.11 16.50 15.01
CA TYR A 39 -11.00 16.38 13.55
C TYR A 39 -9.90 15.41 13.16
N VAL A 40 -10.32 14.33 12.52
CA VAL A 40 -9.44 13.30 11.96
C VAL A 40 -9.23 13.55 10.47
N PHE A 41 -8.00 13.88 10.09
CA PHE A 41 -7.52 13.83 8.71
C PHE A 41 -6.90 12.46 8.44
N ASN A 42 -7.46 11.72 7.49
CA ASN A 42 -7.10 10.35 7.22
C ASN A 42 -6.53 10.20 5.80
N GLY A 43 -5.32 9.66 5.69
CA GLY A 43 -4.68 9.40 4.41
C GLY A 43 -5.11 8.09 3.74
N LYS A 44 -5.88 7.24 4.41
CA LYS A 44 -6.24 5.89 3.93
C LYS A 44 -7.68 5.82 3.39
N GLY A 45 -7.83 5.84 2.07
CA GLY A 45 -9.13 5.87 1.39
C GLY A 45 -10.00 4.63 1.63
N GLU A 46 -9.39 3.46 1.80
CA GLU A 46 -10.04 2.17 1.95
C GLU A 46 -10.92 2.09 3.22
N ILE A 47 -10.59 2.89 4.24
CA ILE A 47 -11.30 2.93 5.52
C ILE A 47 -12.20 4.17 5.68
N ALA A 48 -12.41 4.97 4.62
CA ALA A 48 -13.11 6.25 4.71
C ALA A 48 -14.48 6.15 5.40
N ASP A 49 -15.34 5.25 4.92
CA ASP A 49 -16.70 5.05 5.45
C ASP A 49 -16.70 4.53 6.90
N PRO A 50 -15.99 3.42 7.24
CA PRO A 50 -16.00 2.91 8.60
C PRO A 50 -15.34 3.88 9.59
N LEU A 51 -14.29 4.62 9.19
CA LEU A 51 -13.63 5.61 10.05
C LEU A 51 -14.56 6.78 10.35
N LYS A 52 -15.24 7.32 9.32
CA LYS A 52 -16.22 8.39 9.50
C LYS A 52 -17.29 7.97 10.51
N LYS A 53 -17.84 6.76 10.34
CA LYS A 53 -18.87 6.22 11.23
C LYS A 53 -18.39 6.13 12.68
N VAL A 54 -17.21 5.55 12.93
CA VAL A 54 -16.72 5.38 14.30
C VAL A 54 -16.39 6.72 14.98
N VAL A 55 -15.91 7.71 14.22
CA VAL A 55 -15.66 9.07 14.72
C VAL A 55 -16.97 9.78 15.09
N GLU A 56 -18.02 9.63 14.28
CA GLU A 56 -19.36 10.17 14.57
C GLU A 56 -20.01 9.52 15.80
N GLU A 57 -19.82 8.22 15.99
CA GLU A 57 -20.29 7.49 17.17
C GLU A 57 -19.58 7.97 18.44
N TYR A 58 -18.25 8.12 18.40
CA TYR A 58 -17.47 8.71 19.49
C TYR A 58 -17.94 10.14 19.83
N GLY A 59 -18.17 10.97 18.81
CA GLY A 59 -18.67 12.33 18.99
C GLY A 59 -19.99 12.40 19.76
N LYS A 60 -20.93 11.49 19.43
CA LYS A 60 -22.22 11.37 20.11
C LYS A 60 -22.07 10.86 21.55
N GLU A 61 -21.24 9.84 21.76
CA GLU A 61 -20.99 9.25 23.08
C GLU A 61 -20.39 10.26 24.06
N HIS A 62 -19.47 11.11 23.57
CA HIS A 62 -18.71 12.05 24.39
C HIS A 62 -19.21 13.50 24.32
N ASN A 63 -20.31 13.76 23.60
CA ASN A 63 -20.90 15.08 23.42
C ASN A 63 -19.89 16.13 22.91
N ILE A 64 -19.08 15.76 21.92
CA ILE A 64 -18.13 16.65 21.25
C ILE A 64 -18.47 16.79 19.76
N LYS A 65 -18.06 17.90 19.16
CA LYS A 65 -18.19 18.08 17.71
C LYS A 65 -17.11 17.30 16.99
N VAL A 66 -17.44 16.72 15.84
CA VAL A 66 -16.49 15.93 15.06
C VAL A 66 -16.46 16.32 13.59
N LYS A 67 -15.31 16.11 12.94
CA LYS A 67 -15.13 16.14 11.49
C LYS A 67 -14.20 14.99 11.10
N THR A 68 -14.44 14.40 9.94
CA THR A 68 -13.51 13.47 9.30
C THR A 68 -13.27 13.95 7.87
N TYR A 69 -12.02 13.92 7.43
CA TYR A 69 -11.65 14.12 6.03
C TYR A 69 -10.76 12.96 5.63
N THR A 70 -11.07 12.30 4.52
CA THR A 70 -10.26 11.18 4.02
C THR A 70 -9.80 11.48 2.60
N LEU A 71 -8.50 11.28 2.36
CA LEU A 71 -7.96 11.29 0.99
C LEU A 71 -8.51 10.10 0.22
N SER A 72 -8.93 10.34 -1.02
CA SER A 72 -9.31 9.26 -1.93
C SER A 72 -8.09 8.39 -2.24
N VAL A 73 -8.33 7.11 -2.53
CA VAL A 73 -7.27 6.19 -2.98
C VAL A 73 -6.58 6.78 -4.22
N GLY A 74 -5.25 6.80 -4.20
CA GLY A 74 -4.44 7.34 -5.28
C GLY A 74 -4.38 8.85 -5.42
N THR A 75 -4.79 9.61 -4.40
CA THR A 75 -4.56 11.06 -4.36
C THR A 75 -3.07 11.38 -4.41
N THR A 76 -2.62 12.07 -5.46
CA THR A 76 -1.19 12.41 -5.65
C THR A 76 -0.78 13.72 -4.98
N ASN A 77 -1.74 14.57 -4.60
CA ASN A 77 -1.49 15.85 -3.93
C ASN A 77 -1.85 15.82 -2.44
N GLY A 78 -1.72 14.67 -1.79
CA GLY A 78 -2.12 14.49 -0.38
C GLY A 78 -1.46 15.50 0.56
N ASN A 79 -0.17 15.81 0.36
CA ASN A 79 0.57 16.78 1.17
C ASN A 79 0.02 18.22 1.01
N GLU A 80 -0.41 18.61 -0.19
CA GLU A 80 -0.96 19.95 -0.46
C GLU A 80 -2.35 20.11 0.17
N VAL A 81 -3.17 19.05 0.07
CA VAL A 81 -4.47 18.98 0.75
C VAL A 81 -4.28 19.04 2.26
N GLN A 82 -3.35 18.27 2.81
CA GLN A 82 -3.03 18.27 4.24
C GLN A 82 -2.51 19.65 4.71
N THR A 83 -1.65 20.30 3.92
CA THR A 83 -1.20 21.69 4.16
C THR A 83 -2.39 22.65 4.22
N THR A 84 -3.36 22.50 3.30
CA THR A 84 -4.56 23.33 3.27
C THR A 84 -5.41 23.13 4.53
N GLU A 85 -5.59 21.88 4.96
CA GLU A 85 -6.36 21.58 6.17
C GLU A 85 -5.67 22.06 7.45
N PHE A 86 -4.34 21.97 7.54
CA PHE A 86 -3.57 22.54 8.66
C PHE A 86 -3.68 24.07 8.76
N ASN A 87 -3.80 24.76 7.63
CA ASN A 87 -3.96 26.22 7.60
C ASN A 87 -5.42 26.68 7.71
N SER A 88 -6.37 25.76 7.85
CA SER A 88 -7.79 26.10 8.00
C SER A 88 -8.09 26.71 9.37
N LYS A 89 -9.27 27.33 9.51
CA LYS A 89 -9.75 27.84 10.82
C LYS A 89 -10.00 26.74 11.84
N THR A 90 -10.06 25.49 11.40
CA THR A 90 -10.36 24.33 12.23
C THR A 90 -9.45 23.19 11.79
N PRO A 91 -8.15 23.27 12.12
CA PRO A 91 -7.18 22.27 11.68
C PRO A 91 -7.46 20.90 12.32
N PRO A 92 -7.00 19.80 11.68
CA PRO A 92 -7.16 18.46 12.23
C PRO A 92 -6.44 18.33 13.57
N THR A 93 -7.13 17.72 14.53
CA THR A 93 -6.58 17.37 15.85
C THR A 93 -5.77 16.07 15.78
N ILE A 94 -6.16 15.18 14.86
CA ILE A 94 -5.44 13.95 14.51
C ILE A 94 -5.21 13.96 13.00
N PHE A 95 -4.02 13.61 12.56
CA PHE A 95 -3.73 13.36 11.15
C PHE A 95 -2.96 12.06 10.98
N SER A 96 -2.97 11.51 9.77
CA SER A 96 -2.12 10.37 9.41
C SER A 96 -0.91 10.78 8.58
N SER A 97 0.18 10.06 8.79
CA SER A 97 1.39 10.10 7.97
C SER A 97 2.16 8.80 8.19
N GLY A 98 2.89 8.32 7.18
CA GLY A 98 3.83 7.20 7.30
C GLY A 98 5.26 7.62 7.64
N THR A 99 5.60 8.91 7.53
CA THR A 99 6.99 9.40 7.55
C THR A 99 7.14 10.70 8.33
N LEU A 100 8.39 11.07 8.62
CA LEU A 100 8.72 12.37 9.23
C LEU A 100 8.94 13.50 8.21
N THR A 101 9.08 13.18 6.92
CA THR A 101 9.66 14.07 5.89
C THR A 101 9.00 15.45 5.84
N ASN A 102 7.67 15.54 5.98
CA ASN A 102 6.95 16.81 5.86
C ASN A 102 6.53 17.43 7.19
N TRP A 103 6.28 16.61 8.21
CA TRP A 103 5.57 17.04 9.42
C TRP A 103 6.36 16.84 10.71
N GLY A 104 7.51 16.15 10.63
CA GLY A 104 8.40 15.89 11.75
C GLY A 104 9.09 17.16 12.29
N PRO A 105 9.85 17.02 13.38
CA PRO A 105 10.44 18.16 14.10
C PRO A 105 11.44 18.99 13.28
N ASP A 106 12.12 18.39 12.31
CA ASP A 106 13.12 19.05 11.47
C ASP A 106 12.52 19.65 10.18
N SER A 107 11.21 19.51 9.97
CA SER A 107 10.48 20.03 8.81
C SER A 107 9.30 20.91 9.24
N GLY A 108 8.11 20.35 9.39
CA GLY A 108 6.89 21.09 9.71
C GLY A 108 6.62 21.30 11.21
N ASP A 109 7.19 20.48 12.09
CA ASP A 109 6.95 20.44 13.54
C ASP A 109 5.44 20.34 13.93
N TYR A 110 4.68 19.53 13.20
CA TYR A 110 3.25 19.28 13.48
C TYR A 110 3.02 18.04 14.36
N MET A 111 4.01 17.16 14.48
CA MET A 111 3.86 15.89 15.21
C MET A 111 4.08 16.06 16.71
N GLN A 112 3.08 15.75 17.52
CA GLN A 112 3.21 15.74 18.98
C GLN A 112 3.86 14.43 19.46
N ASP A 113 5.02 14.54 20.08
CA ASP A 113 5.67 13.43 20.79
C ASP A 113 4.73 12.92 21.91
N ILE A 114 4.32 11.65 21.81
CA ILE A 114 3.36 10.99 22.71
C ILE A 114 3.88 10.99 24.16
N ASN A 115 5.19 10.91 24.34
CA ASN A 115 5.79 10.90 25.68
C ASN A 115 5.54 12.21 26.45
N LYS A 116 5.28 13.30 25.72
CA LYS A 116 4.97 14.64 26.25
C LYS A 116 3.47 14.92 26.36
N VAL A 117 2.60 13.98 25.99
CA VAL A 117 1.14 14.09 26.16
C VAL A 117 0.76 13.66 27.58
N ASP A 118 -0.09 14.41 28.27
CA ASP A 118 -0.60 14.04 29.59
C ASP A 118 -1.74 13.01 29.49
N ASN A 119 -1.40 11.78 29.10
CA ASN A 119 -2.32 10.65 29.02
C ASN A 119 -1.55 9.32 29.24
N SER A 120 -1.67 8.73 30.43
CA SER A 120 -0.93 7.51 30.80
C SER A 120 -1.35 6.27 30.01
N LYS A 121 -2.62 6.19 29.60
CA LYS A 121 -3.12 5.08 28.77
C LYS A 121 -2.56 5.14 27.36
N LEU A 122 -2.47 6.35 26.78
CA LEU A 122 -1.85 6.54 25.46
C LEU A 122 -0.36 6.18 25.49
N LYS A 123 0.37 6.59 26.54
CA LYS A 123 1.78 6.21 26.71
C LYS A 123 1.95 4.69 26.76
N LYS A 124 1.09 3.99 27.50
CA LYS A 124 1.12 2.53 27.54
C LYS A 124 0.92 1.90 26.15
N LEU A 125 -0.02 2.40 25.35
CA LEU A 125 -0.19 1.95 23.97
C LEU A 125 1.06 2.24 23.12
N ALA A 126 1.68 3.40 23.28
CA ALA A 126 2.91 3.75 22.57
C ALA A 126 4.11 2.88 22.98
N ASP A 127 4.19 2.45 24.24
CA ASP A 127 5.23 1.55 24.73
C ASP A 127 5.13 0.15 24.11
N GLU A 128 3.91 -0.30 23.79
CA GLU A 128 3.64 -1.57 23.10
C GLU A 128 4.03 -1.54 21.61
N VAL A 129 4.28 -0.36 21.02
CA VAL A 129 4.77 -0.26 19.65
C VAL A 129 6.21 -0.79 19.57
N PRO A 130 6.48 -1.83 18.75
CA PRO A 130 7.83 -2.36 18.56
C PRO A 130 8.80 -1.25 18.14
N GLU A 131 10.03 -1.26 18.67
CA GLU A 131 11.01 -0.19 18.42
C GLU A 131 11.25 0.07 16.93
N ALA A 132 11.38 -0.99 16.13
CA ALA A 132 11.57 -0.90 14.68
C ALA A 132 10.38 -0.29 13.92
N GLN A 133 9.22 -0.15 14.57
CA GLN A 133 7.98 0.40 14.03
C GLN A 133 7.61 1.73 14.69
N ARG A 134 8.47 2.31 15.53
CA ARG A 134 8.19 3.62 16.12
C ARG A 134 8.52 4.71 15.11
N LEU A 135 7.61 5.68 14.97
CA LEU A 135 7.89 6.89 14.21
C LEU A 135 8.72 7.82 15.11
N THR A 136 10.04 7.84 14.92
CA THR A 136 10.99 8.53 15.81
C THR A 136 12.00 9.37 15.01
N ALA A 137 12.31 10.58 15.50
CA ALA A 137 13.37 11.42 14.93
C ALA A 137 14.68 11.26 15.71
N LYS A 138 14.58 11.05 17.03
CA LYS A 138 15.68 10.74 17.93
C LYS A 138 15.30 9.58 18.84
N ASN A 139 16.32 8.90 19.38
CA ASN A 139 16.12 7.80 20.32
C ASN A 139 15.23 8.24 21.50
N GLY A 140 14.18 7.45 21.76
CA GLY A 140 13.26 7.67 22.87
C GLY A 140 12.04 8.55 22.57
N GLU A 141 11.88 9.08 21.36
CA GLU A 141 10.64 9.75 20.93
C GLU A 141 9.65 8.73 20.32
N ASN A 142 8.36 9.05 20.31
CA ASN A 142 7.37 8.34 19.47
C ASN A 142 6.25 9.30 19.06
N PHE A 143 6.10 9.53 17.76
CA PHE A 143 5.18 10.53 17.22
C PHE A 143 3.78 10.00 16.87
N GLY A 144 3.55 8.68 16.94
CA GLY A 144 2.24 8.15 16.56
C GLY A 144 1.99 6.71 16.98
N ILE A 145 0.72 6.33 16.95
CA ILE A 145 0.28 4.95 17.12
C ILE A 145 0.05 4.34 15.72
N PRO A 146 0.72 3.23 15.34
CA PRO A 146 0.50 2.59 14.04
C PRO A 146 -0.98 2.36 13.77
N TYR A 147 -1.46 2.58 12.55
CA TYR A 147 -2.80 2.15 12.15
C TYR A 147 -2.91 0.64 12.21
N ASN A 148 -1.97 -0.02 11.53
CA ASN A 148 -1.94 -1.45 11.30
C ASN A 148 -0.54 -1.88 10.84
N ILE A 149 -0.35 -3.19 10.76
CA ILE A 149 0.66 -3.79 9.90
C ILE A 149 0.03 -4.13 8.56
N GLU A 150 0.75 -3.80 7.50
CA GLU A 150 0.45 -4.17 6.13
C GLU A 150 1.55 -5.02 5.55
N GLY A 151 1.19 -5.77 4.51
CA GLY A 151 2.15 -6.47 3.67
C GLY A 151 1.52 -6.76 2.31
N TYR A 152 2.37 -6.87 1.30
CA TYR A 152 1.94 -7.08 -0.08
C TYR A 152 2.74 -8.15 -0.80
N GLY A 153 2.13 -8.65 -1.87
CA GLY A 153 2.59 -9.78 -2.66
C GLY A 153 1.61 -10.01 -3.80
N TYR A 154 1.64 -11.19 -4.40
CA TYR A 154 0.55 -11.64 -5.25
C TYR A 154 -0.51 -12.33 -4.41
N GLN A 155 -1.69 -11.75 -4.43
CA GLN A 155 -2.88 -12.36 -3.85
C GLN A 155 -3.47 -13.37 -4.83
N VAL A 156 -4.00 -14.45 -4.29
CA VAL A 156 -4.61 -15.52 -5.08
C VAL A 156 -5.86 -16.04 -4.38
N ASP A 157 -6.91 -16.29 -5.15
CA ASP A 157 -8.05 -17.08 -4.71
C ASP A 157 -7.74 -18.56 -4.94
N LYS A 158 -7.60 -19.32 -3.85
CA LYS A 158 -7.28 -20.76 -3.91
C LYS A 158 -8.32 -21.56 -4.69
N ASN A 159 -9.57 -21.10 -4.79
CA ASN A 159 -10.57 -21.78 -5.61
C ASN A 159 -10.24 -21.72 -7.10
N VAL A 160 -9.61 -20.64 -7.58
CA VAL A 160 -9.15 -20.55 -8.97
C VAL A 160 -8.03 -21.55 -9.22
N LEU A 161 -7.06 -21.66 -8.31
CA LEU A 161 -5.99 -22.65 -8.43
C LEU A 161 -6.52 -24.08 -8.44
N LYS A 162 -7.53 -24.37 -7.60
CA LYS A 162 -8.21 -25.67 -7.55
C LYS A 162 -8.92 -26.02 -8.86
N ASP A 163 -9.49 -25.03 -9.54
CA ASP A 163 -10.12 -25.24 -10.84
C ASP A 163 -9.11 -25.31 -11.99
N LEU A 164 -7.95 -24.66 -11.83
CA LEU A 164 -6.88 -24.57 -12.82
C LEU A 164 -5.98 -25.81 -12.85
N PHE A 165 -5.68 -26.40 -11.69
CA PHE A 165 -4.76 -27.54 -11.54
C PHE A 165 -5.45 -28.77 -10.96
N GLU A 166 -4.95 -29.94 -11.32
CA GLU A 166 -5.29 -31.20 -10.66
C GLU A 166 -4.47 -31.38 -9.37
N GLY A 167 -5.02 -32.14 -8.42
CA GLY A 167 -4.31 -32.51 -7.19
C GLY A 167 -4.50 -31.55 -6.01
N ASP A 168 -3.47 -31.44 -5.19
CA ASP A 168 -3.52 -30.71 -3.92
C ASP A 168 -3.22 -29.21 -4.12
N THR A 169 -4.25 -28.40 -3.96
CA THR A 169 -4.16 -26.93 -4.08
C THR A 169 -3.32 -26.30 -2.97
N ASP A 170 -3.37 -26.82 -1.74
CA ASP A 170 -2.62 -26.24 -0.63
C ASP A 170 -1.12 -26.55 -0.78
N ALA A 171 -0.76 -27.72 -1.31
CA ALA A 171 0.62 -28.03 -1.70
C ALA A 171 1.14 -27.08 -2.79
N LEU A 172 0.36 -26.82 -3.84
CA LEU A 172 0.72 -25.86 -4.89
C LEU A 172 0.93 -24.46 -4.33
N VAL A 173 0.04 -23.99 -3.43
CA VAL A 173 0.21 -22.68 -2.78
C VAL A 173 1.48 -22.65 -1.94
N ALA A 174 1.79 -23.69 -1.18
CA ALA A 174 3.02 -23.77 -0.39
C ALA A 174 4.28 -23.72 -1.28
N ASP A 175 4.27 -24.41 -2.41
CA ASP A 175 5.38 -24.38 -3.36
C ASP A 175 5.51 -23.05 -4.09
N LEU A 176 4.41 -22.40 -4.44
CA LEU A 176 4.43 -21.04 -5.00
C LEU A 176 5.05 -20.04 -4.00
N LYS A 177 4.79 -20.21 -2.70
CA LYS A 177 5.43 -19.40 -1.64
C LYS A 177 6.93 -19.68 -1.55
N ALA A 178 7.33 -20.95 -1.66
CA ALA A 178 8.71 -21.41 -1.53
C ALA A 178 9.57 -21.28 -2.81
N GLU A 179 8.97 -21.05 -3.98
CA GLU A 179 9.69 -20.97 -5.25
C GLU A 179 10.72 -19.83 -5.26
N THR A 180 12.00 -20.20 -5.37
CA THR A 180 13.13 -19.27 -5.40
C THR A 180 13.68 -19.00 -6.79
N ASN A 181 13.40 -19.89 -7.75
CA ASN A 181 13.97 -19.83 -9.08
C ASN A 181 13.05 -19.02 -10.01
N TYR A 182 13.52 -17.84 -10.43
CA TYR A 182 12.73 -16.95 -11.26
C TYR A 182 12.44 -17.51 -12.66
N GLU A 183 13.33 -18.32 -13.24
CA GLU A 183 13.11 -18.93 -14.56
C GLU A 183 11.96 -19.96 -14.50
N SER A 184 11.86 -20.70 -13.40
CA SER A 184 10.76 -21.64 -13.11
C SER A 184 9.45 -20.87 -12.89
N TRP A 185 9.49 -19.74 -12.18
CA TRP A 185 8.35 -18.82 -12.09
C TRP A 185 7.90 -18.32 -13.48
N GLN A 186 8.83 -17.91 -14.34
CA GLN A 186 8.48 -17.48 -15.70
C GLN A 186 7.88 -18.61 -16.53
N ALA A 187 8.37 -19.85 -16.36
CA ALA A 187 7.82 -21.02 -17.01
C ALA A 187 6.39 -21.30 -16.52
N PHE A 188 6.13 -21.21 -15.21
CA PHE A 188 4.80 -21.31 -14.63
C PHE A 188 3.85 -20.27 -15.24
N VAL A 189 4.22 -18.98 -15.23
CA VAL A 189 3.40 -17.90 -15.79
C VAL A 189 3.08 -18.12 -17.27
N LYS A 190 4.08 -18.48 -18.08
CA LYS A 190 3.89 -18.76 -19.52
C LYS A 190 2.95 -19.94 -19.76
N ALA A 191 3.04 -20.98 -18.94
CA ALA A 191 2.18 -22.15 -19.06
C ALA A 191 0.74 -21.85 -18.63
N VAL A 192 0.54 -21.06 -17.57
CA VAL A 192 -0.79 -20.55 -17.19
C VAL A 192 -1.38 -19.71 -18.32
N ASP A 193 -0.60 -18.80 -18.91
CA ASP A 193 -1.05 -17.98 -20.05
C ASP A 193 -1.43 -18.85 -21.28
N ALA A 194 -0.64 -19.89 -21.60
CA ALA A 194 -0.97 -20.83 -22.67
C ALA A 194 -2.24 -21.66 -22.37
N TYR A 195 -2.47 -22.01 -21.11
CA TYR A 195 -3.72 -22.63 -20.70
C TYR A 195 -4.90 -21.66 -20.89
N ILE A 196 -4.74 -20.41 -20.45
CA ILE A 196 -5.74 -19.34 -20.57
C ILE A 196 -6.06 -19.01 -22.03
N LYS A 197 -5.08 -18.94 -22.92
CA LYS A 197 -5.31 -18.56 -24.33
C LYS A 197 -5.79 -19.72 -25.18
N ASN A 198 -5.23 -20.91 -24.97
CA ASN A 198 -5.33 -22.03 -25.92
C ASN A 198 -5.94 -23.30 -25.31
N GLY A 199 -6.10 -23.37 -23.99
CA GLY A 199 -6.44 -24.61 -23.29
C GLY A 199 -5.31 -25.63 -23.31
N THR A 200 -4.05 -25.20 -23.45
CA THR A 200 -2.89 -26.10 -23.48
C THR A 200 -2.69 -26.79 -22.14
N VAL A 201 -3.03 -28.07 -22.05
CA VAL A 201 -2.76 -28.91 -20.87
C VAL A 201 -1.29 -29.30 -20.85
N SER A 202 -0.60 -28.98 -19.76
CA SER A 202 0.80 -29.28 -19.54
C SER A 202 1.07 -29.56 -18.06
N THR A 203 2.27 -30.05 -17.76
CA THR A 203 2.78 -30.14 -16.39
C THR A 203 3.85 -29.06 -16.21
N VAL A 204 3.71 -28.26 -15.15
CA VAL A 204 4.69 -27.25 -14.73
C VAL A 204 5.39 -27.72 -13.46
N THR A 205 6.65 -27.32 -13.29
CA THR A 205 7.38 -27.58 -12.05
C THR A 205 7.39 -26.30 -11.22
N VAL A 206 6.99 -26.39 -9.95
CA VAL A 206 7.05 -25.29 -8.97
C VAL A 206 7.77 -25.82 -7.74
N ASN A 207 8.86 -25.16 -7.33
CA ASN A 207 9.70 -25.56 -6.21
C ASN A 207 10.16 -27.04 -6.29
N GLY A 208 10.43 -27.52 -7.51
CA GLY A 208 10.86 -28.89 -7.77
C GLY A 208 9.73 -29.94 -7.84
N HIS A 209 8.47 -29.57 -7.59
CA HIS A 209 7.32 -30.48 -7.65
C HIS A 209 6.47 -30.26 -8.91
N PRO A 210 5.97 -31.34 -9.56
CA PRO A 210 5.15 -31.24 -10.76
C PRO A 210 3.68 -30.97 -10.44
N TYR A 211 3.06 -30.07 -11.22
CA TYR A 211 1.65 -29.72 -11.17
C TYR A 211 1.04 -29.74 -12.57
N THR A 212 -0.06 -30.46 -12.76
CA THR A 212 -0.70 -30.63 -14.08
C THR A 212 -1.98 -29.80 -14.15
N PHE A 213 -2.17 -29.07 -15.25
CA PHE A 213 -3.41 -28.34 -15.50
C PHE A 213 -4.60 -29.28 -15.65
N ALA A 214 -5.78 -28.84 -15.22
CA ALA A 214 -7.02 -29.56 -15.46
C ALA A 214 -7.23 -29.80 -16.97
N SER A 215 -7.68 -31.00 -17.35
CA SER A 215 -7.84 -31.41 -18.75
C SER A 215 -8.70 -30.48 -19.63
N GLU A 216 -9.60 -29.73 -19.00
CA GLU A 216 -10.42 -28.69 -19.63
C GLU A 216 -10.66 -27.54 -18.65
N LYS A 217 -10.91 -26.34 -19.18
CA LYS A 217 -11.25 -25.19 -18.35
C LYS A 217 -12.58 -25.43 -17.64
N LYS A 218 -12.58 -25.32 -16.32
CA LYS A 218 -13.75 -25.52 -15.46
C LYS A 218 -13.87 -24.43 -14.40
N GLY A 219 -15.05 -24.35 -13.78
CA GLY A 219 -15.33 -23.44 -12.67
C GLY A 219 -14.84 -22.01 -12.92
N LEU A 220 -14.16 -21.43 -11.93
CA LEU A 220 -13.66 -20.06 -11.96
C LEU A 220 -12.51 -19.87 -12.96
N ALA A 221 -11.76 -20.92 -13.29
CA ALA A 221 -10.69 -20.84 -14.28
C ALA A 221 -11.18 -20.52 -15.70
N LYS A 222 -12.49 -20.65 -15.98
CA LYS A 222 -13.11 -20.20 -17.25
C LYS A 222 -13.12 -18.69 -17.40
N GLU A 223 -13.11 -17.95 -16.30
CA GLU A 223 -13.19 -16.49 -16.29
C GLU A 223 -11.85 -15.81 -16.59
N LEU A 224 -10.75 -16.56 -16.42
CA LEU A 224 -9.40 -16.08 -16.63
C LEU A 224 -9.17 -15.63 -18.08
N ASN A 225 -8.60 -14.44 -18.23
CA ASN A 225 -8.16 -13.89 -19.50
C ASN A 225 -6.75 -13.27 -19.43
N GLY A 226 -6.07 -13.38 -18.29
CA GLY A 226 -4.66 -13.06 -18.10
C GLY A 226 -4.14 -13.69 -16.81
N VAL A 227 -2.85 -13.57 -16.56
CA VAL A 227 -2.23 -14.13 -15.35
C VAL A 227 -2.29 -13.13 -14.20
N PHE A 228 -2.05 -11.85 -14.48
CA PHE A 228 -1.95 -10.82 -13.46
C PHE A 228 -3.05 -9.77 -13.58
N VAL A 229 -3.47 -9.21 -12.45
CA VAL A 229 -4.29 -8.02 -12.34
C VAL A 229 -3.48 -6.98 -11.57
N GLU A 230 -3.46 -5.75 -12.07
CA GLU A 230 -2.69 -4.64 -11.48
C GLU A 230 -3.39 -3.32 -11.77
N SER A 231 -3.19 -2.33 -10.90
CA SER A 231 -3.66 -0.96 -11.11
C SER A 231 -2.64 -0.17 -11.91
N GLY A 232 -3.08 0.31 -13.07
CA GLY A 232 -2.28 1.10 -13.98
C GLY A 232 -2.44 2.62 -13.83
N ALA A 233 -3.58 3.07 -13.28
CA ALA A 233 -3.92 4.49 -13.26
C ALA A 233 -3.37 5.24 -12.05
N GLU A 234 -3.31 4.60 -10.89
CA GLU A 234 -2.86 5.28 -9.68
C GLU A 234 -1.34 5.33 -9.61
N LEU A 235 -0.80 6.50 -9.26
CA LEU A 235 0.65 6.69 -9.25
C LEU A 235 1.34 5.89 -8.13
N TRP A 236 0.66 5.71 -7.00
CA TRP A 236 1.22 5.07 -5.81
C TRP A 236 1.60 3.60 -6.03
N THR A 237 0.99 2.88 -6.97
CA THR A 237 1.37 1.48 -7.25
C THR A 237 2.78 1.39 -7.84
N TYR A 238 3.17 2.36 -8.66
CA TYR A 238 4.53 2.51 -9.19
C TYR A 238 5.53 3.00 -8.14
N GLN A 239 5.10 3.88 -7.25
CA GLN A 239 5.95 4.45 -6.20
C GLN A 239 6.21 3.45 -5.07
N ASN A 240 5.14 3.00 -4.43
CA ASN A 240 5.20 2.32 -3.13
C ASN A 240 5.60 0.86 -3.28
N HIS A 241 5.23 0.22 -4.39
CA HIS A 241 5.59 -1.18 -4.62
C HIS A 241 6.86 -1.26 -5.47
N TRP A 242 6.80 -0.76 -6.70
CA TRP A 242 7.84 -1.00 -7.72
C TRP A 242 9.13 -0.22 -7.46
N VAL A 243 9.08 1.06 -7.09
CA VAL A 243 10.30 1.82 -6.76
C VAL A 243 10.88 1.39 -5.41
N SER A 244 10.02 1.05 -4.44
CA SER A 244 10.43 0.71 -3.06
C SER A 244 11.12 -0.65 -2.94
N PHE A 245 10.57 -1.67 -3.59
CA PHE A 245 11.03 -3.06 -3.43
C PHE A 245 12.55 -3.25 -3.66
N PRO A 246 13.14 -2.80 -4.79
CA PRO A 246 14.57 -3.01 -5.05
C PRO A 246 15.49 -2.22 -4.11
N LEU A 247 15.02 -1.16 -3.46
CA LEU A 247 15.83 -0.40 -2.49
C LEU A 247 16.16 -1.21 -1.23
N ASN A 248 15.38 -2.25 -0.92
CA ASN A 248 15.73 -3.20 0.13
C ASN A 248 17.02 -3.99 -0.15
N ALA A 249 17.52 -4.00 -1.39
CA ALA A 249 18.80 -4.62 -1.71
C ALA A 249 19.99 -3.82 -1.14
N VAL A 250 19.80 -2.53 -0.88
CA VAL A 250 20.87 -1.61 -0.43
C VAL A 250 20.58 -0.91 0.90
N PHE A 251 19.33 -0.87 1.35
CA PHE A 251 18.92 -0.29 2.63
C PHE A 251 18.18 -1.30 3.49
N LYS A 252 18.54 -1.42 4.77
CA LYS A 252 17.89 -2.33 5.72
C LYS A 252 16.52 -1.86 6.12
N ASN A 253 16.32 -0.55 6.26
CA ASN A 253 15.10 0.06 6.77
C ASN A 253 14.93 1.50 6.26
N VAL A 254 13.80 2.10 6.61
CA VAL A 254 13.43 3.47 6.27
C VAL A 254 14.47 4.49 6.73
N SER A 255 14.99 4.35 7.95
CA SER A 255 15.97 5.27 8.52
C SER A 255 17.29 5.27 7.75
N GLU A 256 17.79 4.12 7.33
CA GLU A 256 19.02 4.02 6.54
C GLU A 256 18.88 4.74 5.19
N ALA A 257 17.74 4.59 4.51
CA ALA A 257 17.43 5.34 3.29
C ALA A 257 17.31 6.86 3.56
N TYR A 258 16.64 7.25 4.65
CA TYR A 258 16.44 8.65 5.03
C TYR A 258 17.77 9.37 5.30
N TYR A 259 18.67 8.75 6.06
CA TYR A 259 19.94 9.35 6.46
C TYR A 259 21.10 9.13 5.48
N ALA A 260 20.90 8.35 4.41
CA ALA A 260 21.90 8.18 3.35
C ALA A 260 22.31 9.54 2.76
N LYS A 261 23.61 9.75 2.55
CA LYS A 261 24.15 11.01 2.00
C LYS A 261 24.53 10.86 0.55
N LYS A 262 24.37 11.92 -0.25
CA LYS A 262 24.76 11.93 -1.68
C LYS A 262 24.28 10.68 -2.44
N ASP A 263 25.20 9.78 -2.80
CA ASP A 263 24.97 8.57 -3.59
C ASP A 263 25.05 7.26 -2.78
N GLU A 264 25.14 7.35 -1.45
CA GLU A 264 25.21 6.19 -0.55
C GLU A 264 24.00 5.27 -0.75
N GLY A 265 24.27 3.96 -0.89
CA GLY A 265 23.27 2.94 -1.19
C GLY A 265 22.76 2.98 -2.64
N ILE A 266 22.23 4.12 -3.11
CA ILE A 266 21.56 4.20 -4.41
C ILE A 266 22.47 3.86 -5.60
N LYS A 267 23.76 4.18 -5.53
CA LYS A 267 24.72 3.83 -6.60
C LYS A 267 24.89 2.33 -6.79
N ASP A 268 24.75 1.58 -5.71
CA ASP A 268 24.87 0.13 -5.68
C ASP A 268 23.55 -0.57 -6.02
N ALA A 269 22.43 0.16 -6.01
CA ALA A 269 21.09 -0.35 -6.33
C ALA A 269 20.86 -0.56 -7.83
N LYS A 270 21.80 -0.19 -8.71
CA LYS A 270 21.60 -0.22 -10.17
C LYS A 270 21.17 -1.60 -10.69
N ALA A 271 21.82 -2.65 -10.22
CA ALA A 271 21.52 -4.01 -10.68
C ALA A 271 20.14 -4.48 -10.19
N ALA A 272 19.83 -4.25 -8.91
CA ALA A 272 18.51 -4.47 -8.33
C ALA A 272 17.40 -3.70 -9.08
N LEU A 273 17.58 -2.39 -9.32
CA LEU A 273 16.62 -1.59 -10.08
C LEU A 273 16.41 -2.12 -11.51
N LYS A 274 17.48 -2.62 -12.15
CA LYS A 274 17.38 -3.23 -13.48
C LYS A 274 16.61 -4.55 -13.44
N ALA A 275 16.84 -5.38 -12.43
CA ALA A 275 16.09 -6.61 -12.20
C ALA A 275 14.59 -6.32 -12.01
N GLU A 276 14.26 -5.32 -11.20
CA GLU A 276 12.86 -4.94 -10.93
C GLU A 276 12.10 -4.56 -12.21
N ILE A 277 12.70 -3.69 -13.03
CA ILE A 277 12.07 -3.25 -14.27
C ILE A 277 11.94 -4.38 -15.29
N LYS A 278 12.87 -5.35 -15.30
CA LYS A 278 12.73 -6.56 -16.12
C LYS A 278 11.62 -7.48 -15.63
N GLY A 279 11.45 -7.59 -14.30
CA GLY A 279 10.34 -8.33 -13.69
C GLY A 279 8.99 -7.72 -14.06
N LEU A 280 8.89 -6.40 -13.89
CA LEU A 280 7.71 -5.63 -14.27
C LEU A 280 7.40 -5.75 -15.77
N ASP A 281 8.39 -5.63 -16.66
CA ASP A 281 8.18 -5.83 -18.11
C ASP A 281 7.59 -7.20 -18.43
N PHE A 282 8.11 -8.25 -17.78
CA PHE A 282 7.61 -9.61 -17.91
C PHE A 282 6.16 -9.72 -17.44
N GLU A 283 5.85 -9.29 -16.21
CA GLU A 283 4.51 -9.40 -15.62
C GLU A 283 3.45 -8.66 -16.44
N TYR A 284 3.77 -7.43 -16.87
CA TYR A 284 2.82 -6.59 -17.58
C TYR A 284 2.53 -7.08 -19.01
N SER A 285 3.27 -8.08 -19.48
CA SER A 285 2.97 -8.78 -20.73
C SER A 285 1.82 -9.80 -20.60
N TYR A 286 1.33 -10.07 -19.38
CA TYR A 286 0.31 -11.08 -19.08
C TYR A 286 -0.88 -10.53 -18.29
N ILE A 287 -1.21 -9.25 -18.48
CA ILE A 287 -2.26 -8.57 -17.70
C ILE A 287 -3.66 -8.93 -18.20
N ALA A 288 -4.51 -9.27 -17.25
CA ALA A 288 -5.94 -9.47 -17.42
C ALA A 288 -6.70 -8.14 -17.45
N GLY A 289 -7.86 -8.15 -18.08
CA GLY A 289 -8.75 -6.99 -18.16
C GLY A 289 -10.22 -7.36 -18.14
N LYS A 290 -11.07 -6.35 -18.11
CA LYS A 290 -12.53 -6.53 -18.03
C LYS A 290 -13.09 -7.41 -19.15
N ASN A 291 -12.62 -7.20 -20.38
CA ASN A 291 -13.15 -7.83 -21.60
C ASN A 291 -12.14 -8.72 -22.32
N GLY A 292 -10.99 -9.01 -21.70
CA GLY A 292 -9.87 -9.71 -22.31
C GLY A 292 -8.52 -9.20 -21.81
N PRO A 293 -7.40 -9.77 -22.30
CA PRO A 293 -6.06 -9.31 -21.93
C PRO A 293 -5.87 -7.84 -22.27
N VAL A 294 -5.18 -7.10 -21.40
CA VAL A 294 -4.85 -5.69 -21.60
C VAL A 294 -3.42 -5.57 -22.11
N LYS A 295 -3.21 -4.65 -23.05
CA LYS A 295 -1.88 -4.25 -23.49
C LYS A 295 -1.48 -2.95 -22.82
N ARG A 296 -0.17 -2.77 -22.61
CA ARG A 296 0.41 -1.47 -22.26
C ARG A 296 0.01 -0.41 -23.28
N GLY A 297 -0.34 0.78 -22.80
CA GLY A 297 -0.85 1.87 -23.61
C GLY A 297 -1.58 2.92 -22.77
N PRO A 298 -2.08 4.00 -23.39
CA PRO A 298 -2.83 5.04 -22.70
C PRO A 298 -4.01 4.49 -21.88
N ASP A 299 -4.75 3.54 -22.45
CA ASP A 299 -5.91 2.92 -21.79
C ASP A 299 -5.53 2.12 -20.54
N PHE A 300 -4.29 1.62 -20.45
CA PHE A 300 -3.83 0.90 -19.27
C PHE A 300 -3.65 1.84 -18.07
N ILE A 301 -3.23 3.08 -18.32
CA ILE A 301 -3.01 4.08 -17.26
C ILE A 301 -4.21 5.03 -17.07
N ASP A 302 -5.30 4.81 -17.81
CA ASP A 302 -6.53 5.58 -17.72
C ASP A 302 -7.35 5.14 -16.50
N SER A 303 -7.94 6.10 -15.78
CA SER A 303 -8.67 5.82 -14.54
C SER A 303 -9.99 5.07 -14.75
N ALA A 304 -10.60 5.13 -15.94
CA ALA A 304 -11.84 4.42 -16.21
C ALA A 304 -11.62 2.91 -16.38
N THR A 305 -10.43 2.50 -16.80
CA THR A 305 -10.12 1.11 -17.18
C THR A 305 -9.03 0.46 -16.34
N GLY A 306 -8.05 1.24 -15.87
CA GLY A 306 -6.88 0.78 -15.13
C GLY A 306 -6.81 1.25 -13.68
N SER A 307 -7.90 1.78 -13.12
CA SER A 307 -7.93 2.21 -11.71
C SER A 307 -7.80 1.05 -10.72
N TYR A 308 -7.49 1.40 -9.49
CA TYR A 308 -7.47 0.51 -8.33
C TYR A 308 -8.80 -0.23 -8.20
N ASP A 309 -9.92 0.50 -8.22
CA ASP A 309 -11.25 -0.11 -8.16
C ASP A 309 -11.52 -1.02 -9.35
N ALA A 310 -11.11 -0.64 -10.56
CA ALA A 310 -11.24 -1.50 -11.75
C ALA A 310 -10.39 -2.79 -11.62
N SER A 311 -9.18 -2.69 -11.07
CA SER A 311 -8.31 -3.84 -10.82
C SER A 311 -8.93 -4.80 -9.80
N LEU A 312 -9.51 -4.27 -8.71
CA LEU A 312 -10.19 -5.09 -7.71
C LEU A 312 -11.44 -5.77 -8.30
N ALA A 313 -12.23 -5.05 -9.10
CA ALA A 313 -13.39 -5.61 -9.77
C ALA A 313 -13.01 -6.73 -10.75
N ASN A 314 -11.92 -6.55 -11.52
CA ASN A 314 -11.43 -7.58 -12.44
C ASN A 314 -10.93 -8.83 -11.68
N PHE A 315 -10.25 -8.65 -10.55
CA PHE A 315 -9.78 -9.76 -9.74
C PHE A 315 -10.92 -10.53 -9.07
N VAL A 316 -11.90 -9.82 -8.48
CA VAL A 316 -13.11 -10.44 -7.89
C VAL A 316 -13.95 -11.17 -8.93
N ALA A 317 -13.94 -10.70 -10.18
CA ALA A 317 -14.56 -11.38 -11.32
C ALA A 317 -13.67 -12.49 -11.94
N HIS A 318 -12.59 -12.88 -11.25
CA HIS A 318 -11.65 -13.94 -11.62
C HIS A 318 -11.04 -13.79 -13.01
N LYS A 319 -10.78 -12.55 -13.46
CA LYS A 319 -10.17 -12.29 -14.77
C LYS A 319 -8.67 -12.57 -14.82
N GLY A 320 -7.98 -12.45 -13.69
CA GLY A 320 -6.58 -12.84 -13.56
C GLY A 320 -6.35 -13.73 -12.35
N LEU A 321 -5.29 -14.54 -12.42
CA LEU A 321 -4.93 -15.50 -11.36
C LEU A 321 -4.36 -14.80 -10.12
N PHE A 322 -3.54 -13.77 -10.34
CA PHE A 322 -2.85 -13.04 -9.29
C PHE A 322 -3.22 -11.55 -9.30
N LEU A 323 -3.42 -10.97 -8.12
CA LEU A 323 -3.53 -9.52 -7.93
C LEU A 323 -2.35 -9.03 -7.09
N LYS A 324 -1.57 -8.08 -7.59
CA LYS A 324 -0.49 -7.48 -6.80
C LYS A 324 -1.00 -6.35 -5.90
N GLN A 325 -1.38 -6.71 -4.69
CA GLN A 325 -1.90 -5.80 -3.67
C GLN A 325 -1.59 -6.33 -2.26
N GLY A 326 -1.87 -5.55 -1.22
CA GLY A 326 -1.76 -6.00 0.18
C GLY A 326 -3.09 -6.23 0.88
N ASN A 327 -3.03 -6.56 2.17
CA ASN A 327 -4.20 -6.81 3.00
C ASN A 327 -5.16 -5.61 3.16
N TRP A 328 -4.72 -4.40 2.82
CA TRP A 328 -5.54 -3.20 2.84
C TRP A 328 -6.76 -3.24 1.91
N ILE A 329 -6.78 -4.14 0.92
CA ILE A 329 -7.92 -4.25 -0.01
C ILE A 329 -9.18 -4.84 0.64
N TYR A 330 -9.07 -5.40 1.85
CA TYR A 330 -10.16 -6.13 2.51
C TYR A 330 -11.49 -5.35 2.62
N PRO A 331 -11.52 -4.05 3.00
CA PRO A 331 -12.77 -3.30 3.01
C PRO A 331 -13.42 -3.19 1.63
N ASN A 332 -12.63 -3.12 0.55
CA ASN A 332 -13.13 -3.14 -0.82
C ASN A 332 -13.67 -4.54 -1.19
N LEU A 333 -12.97 -5.61 -0.83
CA LEU A 333 -13.46 -6.99 -1.05
C LEU A 333 -14.80 -7.22 -0.37
N LEU A 334 -14.98 -6.73 0.87
CA LEU A 334 -16.25 -6.82 1.59
C LEU A 334 -17.42 -6.16 0.85
N LYS A 335 -17.14 -5.11 0.06
CA LYS A 335 -18.12 -4.38 -0.74
C LYS A 335 -18.40 -5.08 -2.08
N LEU A 336 -17.37 -5.65 -2.70
CA LEU A 336 -17.46 -6.29 -4.02
C LEU A 336 -18.03 -7.71 -3.94
N ASP A 337 -17.39 -8.59 -3.17
CA ASP A 337 -17.86 -9.95 -2.91
C ASP A 337 -17.21 -10.51 -1.63
N LYS A 338 -18.01 -10.75 -0.60
CA LYS A 338 -17.52 -11.27 0.69
C LYS A 338 -17.09 -12.73 0.62
N SER A 339 -17.59 -13.49 -0.35
CA SER A 339 -17.35 -14.94 -0.43
C SER A 339 -15.90 -15.27 -0.73
N ILE A 340 -15.22 -14.41 -1.51
CA ILE A 340 -13.82 -14.58 -1.91
C ILE A 340 -12.85 -14.55 -0.72
N ILE A 341 -13.19 -13.81 0.35
CA ILE A 341 -12.30 -13.53 1.49
C ILE A 341 -11.79 -14.82 2.13
N ASN A 342 -12.61 -15.86 2.19
CA ASN A 342 -12.27 -17.11 2.88
C ASN A 342 -11.27 -17.98 2.12
N THR A 343 -11.04 -17.70 0.84
CA THR A 343 -10.15 -18.49 -0.02
C THR A 343 -8.94 -17.70 -0.51
N MET A 344 -8.80 -16.46 -0.07
CA MET A 344 -7.63 -15.63 -0.35
C MET A 344 -6.37 -16.12 0.38
N ASP A 345 -5.26 -16.12 -0.33
CA ASP A 345 -3.91 -16.26 0.23
C ASP A 345 -2.94 -15.27 -0.47
N LEU A 346 -1.72 -15.17 0.04
CA LEU A 346 -0.68 -14.26 -0.44
C LEU A 346 0.63 -15.02 -0.68
N ILE A 347 1.17 -14.91 -1.89
CA ILE A 347 2.52 -15.37 -2.22
C ILE A 347 3.48 -14.18 -2.43
N PRO A 348 4.80 -14.35 -2.24
CA PRO A 348 5.77 -13.30 -2.52
C PRO A 348 5.74 -12.85 -3.97
N VAL A 349 6.05 -11.58 -4.21
CA VAL A 349 6.44 -11.13 -5.56
C VAL A 349 7.72 -11.88 -5.94
N LYS A 350 7.77 -12.39 -7.18
CA LYS A 350 8.95 -13.07 -7.69
C LYS A 350 9.78 -12.09 -8.48
N TRP A 351 11.07 -12.06 -8.20
CA TRP A 351 11.96 -10.99 -8.65
C TRP A 351 13.24 -11.59 -9.26
N PRO A 352 13.66 -11.18 -10.47
CA PRO A 352 14.84 -11.71 -11.15
C PRO A 352 16.16 -11.17 -10.56
N VAL A 353 16.30 -11.22 -9.24
CA VAL A 353 17.49 -10.79 -8.51
C VAL A 353 18.48 -11.91 -8.34
N GLN A 354 19.77 -11.56 -8.28
CA GLN A 354 20.86 -12.46 -7.92
C GLN A 354 21.52 -12.00 -6.62
N ASP A 355 22.20 -12.90 -5.90
CA ASP A 355 22.90 -12.57 -4.65
C ASP A 355 23.90 -11.41 -4.82
N GLY A 356 24.55 -11.32 -5.99
CA GLY A 356 25.46 -10.24 -6.33
C GLY A 356 24.81 -8.85 -6.39
N ASP A 357 23.49 -8.76 -6.56
CA ASP A 357 22.74 -7.52 -6.63
C ASP A 357 22.39 -6.96 -5.24
N ILE A 358 22.56 -7.77 -4.19
CA ILE A 358 22.16 -7.47 -2.81
C ILE A 358 23.39 -7.09 -1.99
N LYS A 359 23.32 -5.94 -1.31
CA LYS A 359 24.41 -5.36 -0.52
C LYS A 359 24.13 -5.37 0.98
N VAL A 360 22.89 -5.60 1.37
CA VAL A 360 22.51 -5.73 2.77
C VAL A 360 22.93 -7.11 3.29
N ALA A 361 23.87 -7.13 4.23
CA ALA A 361 24.27 -8.36 4.91
C ALA A 361 23.08 -9.08 5.54
N GLY A 362 23.02 -10.41 5.37
CA GLY A 362 21.92 -11.24 5.86
C GLY A 362 20.68 -11.29 4.96
N ARG A 363 20.74 -10.69 3.77
CA ARG A 363 19.72 -10.84 2.71
C ARG A 363 20.36 -11.52 1.49
N ASP A 364 19.58 -12.37 0.82
CA ASP A 364 19.97 -13.10 -0.40
C ASP A 364 18.78 -13.19 -1.37
N ALA A 365 19.01 -13.66 -2.60
CA ALA A 365 17.96 -13.74 -3.63
C ALA A 365 16.81 -14.66 -3.21
N LYS A 366 17.13 -15.70 -2.43
CA LYS A 366 16.14 -16.61 -1.84
C LYS A 366 15.18 -15.86 -0.92
N LEU A 367 15.67 -15.03 -0.01
CA LEU A 367 14.85 -14.25 0.90
C LEU A 367 13.87 -13.38 0.12
N PHE A 368 14.34 -12.62 -0.88
CA PHE A 368 13.47 -11.74 -1.67
C PHE A 368 12.35 -12.48 -2.40
N ASN A 369 12.59 -13.72 -2.83
CA ASN A 369 11.60 -14.52 -3.53
C ASN A 369 10.70 -15.36 -2.59
N THR A 370 10.98 -15.39 -1.29
CA THR A 370 10.24 -16.23 -0.31
C THR A 370 9.66 -15.43 0.86
N THR A 371 9.88 -14.12 0.92
CA THR A 371 9.33 -13.21 1.93
C THR A 371 8.55 -12.07 1.28
N ILE A 372 7.84 -11.30 2.10
CA ILE A 372 7.08 -10.13 1.66
C ILE A 372 7.62 -8.84 2.29
N PRO A 373 7.35 -7.68 1.69
CA PRO A 373 7.35 -6.42 2.41
C PRO A 373 6.27 -6.42 3.48
N ALA A 374 6.63 -6.00 4.69
CA ALA A 374 5.70 -5.79 5.79
C ALA A 374 6.08 -4.55 6.60
N PHE A 375 5.12 -3.67 6.84
CA PHE A 375 5.40 -2.33 7.36
C PHE A 375 4.18 -1.67 8.02
N VAL A 376 4.41 -0.55 8.70
CA VAL A 376 3.36 0.36 9.17
C VAL A 376 3.13 1.42 8.09
N PRO A 377 1.94 1.50 7.47
CA PRO A 377 1.70 2.44 6.37
C PRO A 377 1.41 3.87 6.85
N ASN A 378 0.81 4.00 8.02
CA ASN A 378 0.30 5.24 8.57
C ASN A 378 0.24 5.14 10.10
N TYR A 379 0.38 6.28 10.76
CA TYR A 379 0.23 6.42 12.20
C TYR A 379 -0.91 7.38 12.52
N PHE A 380 -1.62 7.16 13.62
CA PHE A 380 -2.45 8.18 14.27
C PHE A 380 -1.52 9.16 14.99
N ILE A 381 -1.47 10.40 14.50
CA ILE A 381 -0.57 11.44 15.01
C ILE A 381 -1.42 12.58 15.59
N ILE A 382 -1.12 12.98 16.81
CA ILE A 382 -1.74 14.16 17.44
C ILE A 382 -1.08 15.42 16.89
N ASN A 383 -1.89 16.38 16.44
CA ASN A 383 -1.39 17.65 15.95
C ASN A 383 -0.87 18.52 17.11
N LYS A 384 0.41 18.85 17.08
CA LYS A 384 1.09 19.68 18.07
C LYS A 384 0.58 21.13 18.08
N GLN A 385 0.06 21.60 16.95
CA GLN A 385 -0.34 23.00 16.71
C GLN A 385 -1.77 23.30 17.18
N VAL A 386 -2.57 22.29 17.54
CA VAL A 386 -3.92 22.51 18.11
C VAL A 386 -3.87 22.80 19.62
N SER A 387 -4.98 23.30 20.19
CA SER A 387 -5.04 23.65 21.62
C SER A 387 -4.78 22.43 22.51
N LYS A 388 -4.28 22.64 23.75
CA LYS A 388 -4.02 21.52 24.68
C LYS A 388 -5.28 20.71 25.00
N LYS A 389 -6.45 21.35 25.00
CA LYS A 389 -7.73 20.68 25.15
C LYS A 389 -8.04 19.78 23.95
N GLN A 390 -7.79 20.23 22.72
CA GLN A 390 -7.93 19.42 21.52
C GLN A 390 -6.91 18.25 21.47
N GLN A 391 -5.67 18.47 21.91
CA GLN A 391 -4.67 17.39 22.04
C GLN A 391 -5.15 16.31 23.02
N LYS A 392 -5.79 16.71 24.13
CA LYS A 392 -6.38 15.76 25.09
C LYS A 392 -7.53 14.96 24.48
N ILE A 393 -8.47 15.62 23.78
CA ILE A 393 -9.56 14.95 23.07
C ILE A 393 -9.03 13.94 22.04
N ALA A 394 -7.99 14.32 21.30
CA ALA A 394 -7.33 13.44 20.34
C ALA A 394 -6.70 12.22 21.02
N ALA A 395 -5.98 12.42 22.13
CA ALA A 395 -5.39 11.34 22.92
C ALA A 395 -6.47 10.38 23.47
N ASP A 396 -7.56 10.93 24.01
CA ASP A 396 -8.67 10.15 24.56
C ASP A 396 -9.37 9.32 23.48
N PHE A 397 -9.54 9.88 22.27
CA PHE A 397 -10.09 9.15 21.12
C PHE A 397 -9.20 7.98 20.69
N ILE A 398 -7.88 8.18 20.57
CA ILE A 398 -6.94 7.11 20.22
C ILE A 398 -6.98 6.01 21.29
N VAL A 399 -6.97 6.36 22.57
CA VAL A 399 -7.11 5.38 23.65
C VAL A 399 -8.43 4.63 23.54
N TRP A 400 -9.55 5.31 23.30
CA TRP A 400 -10.86 4.69 23.15
C TRP A 400 -10.90 3.74 21.94
N LEU A 401 -10.29 4.11 20.81
CA LEU A 401 -10.21 3.24 19.63
C LEU A 401 -9.55 1.90 19.96
N TYR A 402 -8.44 1.91 20.70
CA TYR A 402 -7.66 0.71 20.99
C TYR A 402 -8.17 -0.09 22.20
N THR A 403 -8.96 0.52 23.08
CA THR A 403 -9.36 -0.11 24.35
C THR A 403 -10.85 -0.42 24.47
N SER A 404 -11.72 0.28 23.73
CA SER A 404 -13.17 0.02 23.73
C SER A 404 -13.55 -1.14 22.80
N GLU A 405 -14.66 -1.81 23.10
CA GLU A 405 -15.20 -2.86 22.23
C GLU A 405 -15.57 -2.33 20.84
N ARG A 406 -16.17 -1.13 20.77
CA ARG A 406 -16.57 -0.52 19.50
C ARG A 406 -15.36 -0.11 18.65
N GLY A 407 -14.35 0.47 19.28
CA GLY A 407 -13.09 0.84 18.64
C GLY A 407 -12.32 -0.37 18.11
N LYS A 408 -12.19 -1.42 18.93
CA LYS A 408 -11.58 -2.69 18.50
C LYS A 408 -12.35 -3.33 17.35
N LYS A 409 -13.69 -3.29 17.38
CA LYS A 409 -14.52 -3.75 16.27
C LYS A 409 -14.24 -2.98 14.98
N PHE A 410 -14.07 -1.65 15.05
CA PHE A 410 -13.67 -0.86 13.89
C PHE A 410 -12.30 -1.31 13.37
N LEU A 411 -11.27 -1.33 14.24
CA LEU A 411 -9.90 -1.66 13.85
C LEU A 411 -9.80 -3.06 13.24
N LYS A 412 -10.40 -4.06 13.87
CA LYS A 412 -10.25 -5.47 13.49
C LYS A 412 -11.21 -5.92 12.39
N ASP A 413 -12.50 -5.60 12.50
CA ASP A 413 -13.52 -6.19 11.64
C ASP A 413 -13.86 -5.31 10.44
N GLU A 414 -13.96 -4.00 10.65
CA GLU A 414 -14.41 -3.04 9.63
C GLU A 414 -13.23 -2.53 8.79
N ALA A 415 -12.10 -2.22 9.44
CA ALA A 415 -10.87 -1.80 8.78
C ALA A 415 -9.96 -3.00 8.40
N GLY A 416 -10.15 -4.16 9.03
CA GLY A 416 -9.41 -5.39 8.70
C GLY A 416 -7.93 -5.36 9.10
N PHE A 417 -7.58 -4.61 10.16
CA PHE A 417 -6.20 -4.34 10.52
C PHE A 417 -5.52 -5.52 11.23
N ILE A 418 -4.22 -5.67 10.98
CA ILE A 418 -3.31 -6.40 11.86
C ILE A 418 -2.87 -5.43 12.94
N MET A 419 -3.14 -5.74 14.20
CA MET A 419 -2.82 -4.88 15.33
C MET A 419 -1.31 -4.97 15.64
N TYR A 420 -0.63 -3.83 15.78
CA TYR A 420 0.81 -3.81 16.09
C TYR A 420 1.15 -4.47 17.43
N ASN A 421 0.23 -4.42 18.39
CA ASN A 421 0.38 -4.99 19.73
C ASN A 421 -0.19 -6.42 19.85
N ASP A 422 -0.73 -6.99 18.77
CA ASP A 422 -1.22 -8.36 18.74
C ASP A 422 -1.04 -9.02 17.36
N LEU A 423 0.23 -9.19 16.95
CA LEU A 423 0.59 -9.79 15.66
C LEU A 423 0.23 -11.27 15.53
N LYS A 424 -0.11 -11.93 16.65
CA LYS A 424 -0.46 -13.35 16.68
C LYS A 424 -1.97 -13.58 16.56
N ASP A 425 -2.77 -12.51 16.56
CA ASP A 425 -4.21 -12.61 16.41
C ASP A 425 -4.60 -13.05 15.00
N THR A 426 -4.82 -14.35 14.83
CA THR A 426 -5.31 -14.95 13.58
C THR A 426 -6.84 -15.00 13.51
N THR A 427 -7.55 -14.39 14.46
CA THR A 427 -9.02 -14.39 14.50
C THR A 427 -9.64 -13.24 13.70
N SER A 428 -8.81 -12.42 13.03
CA SER A 428 -9.28 -11.42 12.07
C SER A 428 -10.13 -12.05 10.96
N PRO A 429 -11.25 -11.41 10.56
CA PRO A 429 -12.03 -11.86 9.40
C PRO A 429 -11.26 -11.72 8.08
N ASN A 430 -10.26 -10.84 8.02
CA ASN A 430 -9.41 -10.66 6.84
C ASN A 430 -8.39 -11.81 6.73
N LYS A 431 -8.63 -12.80 5.87
CA LYS A 431 -7.72 -13.96 5.74
C LYS A 431 -6.34 -13.63 5.20
N LEU A 432 -6.17 -12.52 4.48
CA LEU A 432 -4.85 -12.03 4.07
C LEU A 432 -3.96 -11.68 5.27
N ASN A 433 -4.57 -11.29 6.41
CA ASN A 433 -3.81 -11.01 7.62
C ASN A 433 -3.10 -12.25 8.16
N ASN A 434 -3.70 -13.43 8.02
CA ASN A 434 -3.08 -14.68 8.47
C ASN A 434 -1.85 -15.02 7.63
N ALA A 435 -1.92 -14.81 6.32
CA ALA A 435 -0.77 -14.97 5.43
C ALA A 435 0.36 -14.02 5.82
N ILE A 436 0.08 -12.72 6.01
CA ILE A 436 1.09 -11.75 6.42
C ILE A 436 1.69 -12.10 7.78
N ALA A 437 0.85 -12.44 8.77
CA ALA A 437 1.30 -12.84 10.10
C ALA A 437 2.23 -14.06 10.03
N SER A 438 1.96 -15.02 9.13
CA SER A 438 2.85 -16.16 8.90
C SER A 438 4.24 -15.76 8.40
N TYR A 439 4.35 -14.78 7.50
CA TYR A 439 5.65 -14.31 7.00
C TYR A 439 6.41 -13.57 8.09
N VAL A 440 5.71 -12.69 8.83
CA VAL A 440 6.29 -11.96 9.96
C VAL A 440 6.79 -12.94 11.05
N ALA A 441 6.06 -14.03 11.29
CA ALA A 441 6.46 -15.06 12.25
C ALA A 441 7.60 -15.97 11.74
N ALA A 442 7.70 -16.19 10.43
CA ALA A 442 8.69 -17.08 9.82
C ALA A 442 10.11 -16.50 9.79
N GLY A 443 10.26 -15.17 9.80
CA GLY A 443 11.57 -14.54 9.77
C GLY A 443 11.55 -13.09 9.29
N PRO A 444 12.70 -12.56 8.83
CA PRO A 444 12.78 -11.17 8.39
C PRO A 444 11.91 -10.92 7.15
N THR A 445 11.12 -9.86 7.22
CA THR A 445 10.39 -9.27 6.09
C THR A 445 11.18 -8.12 5.46
N LEU A 446 10.75 -7.67 4.30
CA LEU A 446 11.30 -6.48 3.66
C LEU A 446 10.66 -5.22 4.24
N ALA A 447 11.43 -4.14 4.30
CA ALA A 447 10.99 -2.85 4.81
C ALA A 447 10.38 -1.99 3.70
N ASN A 448 9.72 -0.91 4.11
CA ASN A 448 9.10 0.04 3.19
C ASN A 448 9.98 1.26 2.92
N THR A 449 11.13 1.04 2.28
CA THR A 449 12.18 2.05 2.11
C THR A 449 11.74 3.31 1.36
N PHE A 450 10.62 3.28 0.62
CA PHE A 450 10.08 4.46 -0.06
C PHE A 450 9.86 5.65 0.89
N ASP A 451 9.46 5.39 2.14
CA ASP A 451 9.19 6.42 3.15
C ASP A 451 10.46 7.21 3.55
N GLY A 452 11.64 6.67 3.26
CA GLY A 452 12.94 7.27 3.54
C GLY A 452 13.61 7.92 2.33
N THR A 453 12.96 7.94 1.16
CA THR A 453 13.60 8.50 -0.04
C THR A 453 13.64 10.05 -0.01
N PRO A 454 14.62 10.67 -0.67
CA PRO A 454 14.81 12.12 -0.61
C PRO A 454 13.79 12.89 -1.44
N GLY A 455 13.30 14.02 -0.91
CA GLY A 455 12.42 14.94 -1.63
C GLY A 455 11.20 14.23 -2.26
N SER A 456 10.95 14.50 -3.53
CA SER A 456 9.90 13.85 -4.32
C SER A 456 10.44 12.72 -5.20
N PHE A 457 11.47 11.99 -4.73
CA PHE A 457 12.13 10.93 -5.50
C PHE A 457 11.13 9.87 -6.01
N ASN A 458 10.34 9.28 -5.12
CA ASN A 458 9.37 8.24 -5.50
C ASN A 458 8.36 8.78 -6.50
N ASP A 459 7.82 9.98 -6.25
CA ASP A 459 6.84 10.61 -7.15
C ASP A 459 7.42 10.80 -8.55
N THR A 460 8.64 11.32 -8.62
CA THR A 460 9.33 11.60 -9.88
C THR A 460 9.60 10.32 -10.67
N ILE A 461 10.10 9.28 -10.01
CA ILE A 461 10.48 8.02 -10.68
C ILE A 461 9.27 7.15 -11.00
N GLY A 462 8.27 7.09 -10.11
CA GLY A 462 7.00 6.43 -10.37
C GLY A 462 6.26 7.07 -11.54
N ASP A 463 6.24 8.40 -11.62
CA ASP A 463 5.57 9.12 -12.72
C ASP A 463 6.34 8.94 -14.03
N TYR A 464 7.67 8.93 -13.97
CA TYR A 464 8.52 8.61 -15.11
C TYR A 464 8.24 7.20 -15.65
N LEU A 465 8.16 6.19 -14.78
CA LEU A 465 7.79 4.81 -15.13
C LEU A 465 6.40 4.78 -15.79
N LYS A 466 5.39 5.31 -15.10
CA LYS A 466 4.00 5.34 -15.57
C LYS A 466 3.88 5.98 -16.96
N LYS A 467 4.44 7.17 -17.14
CA LYS A 467 4.23 7.95 -18.39
C LYS A 467 5.04 7.46 -19.57
N ASN A 468 6.26 6.97 -19.36
CA ASN A 468 7.20 6.68 -20.46
C ASN A 468 7.30 5.20 -20.81
N TYR A 469 6.93 4.32 -19.86
CA TYR A 469 7.12 2.89 -20.01
C TYR A 469 5.78 2.15 -20.04
N MET A 470 4.83 2.50 -19.18
CA MET A 470 3.51 1.83 -19.17
C MET A 470 2.64 2.18 -20.37
N THR A 471 2.97 3.26 -21.08
CA THR A 471 2.34 3.67 -22.33
C THR A 471 3.06 3.11 -23.56
N LYS A 472 4.19 2.41 -23.37
CA LYS A 472 5.04 1.83 -24.42
C LYS A 472 4.84 0.32 -24.50
N GLU A 473 4.50 -0.19 -25.68
CA GLU A 473 4.18 -1.62 -25.86
C GLU A 473 5.40 -2.54 -25.63
N THR A 474 6.58 -2.18 -26.14
CA THR A 474 7.81 -2.98 -26.04
C THR A 474 8.94 -2.20 -25.39
N TRP A 475 9.62 -2.82 -24.43
CA TRP A 475 10.80 -2.26 -23.77
C TRP A 475 12.06 -2.95 -24.30
N THR A 476 13.18 -2.24 -24.26
CA THR A 476 14.49 -2.70 -24.72
C THR A 476 15.49 -2.63 -23.57
N ASP A 477 16.65 -3.30 -23.69
CA ASP A 477 17.70 -3.19 -22.66
C ASP A 477 18.13 -1.75 -22.39
N LYS A 478 18.12 -0.90 -23.44
CA LYS A 478 18.40 0.54 -23.31
C LYS A 478 17.34 1.26 -22.47
N ASP A 479 16.08 0.87 -22.58
CA ASP A 479 15.00 1.45 -21.79
C ASP A 479 15.20 1.15 -20.30
N TYR A 480 15.63 -0.07 -19.96
CA TYR A 480 15.97 -0.45 -18.59
C TYR A 480 17.13 0.40 -18.05
N ASP A 481 18.21 0.54 -18.83
CA ASP A 481 19.36 1.34 -18.43
C ASP A 481 19.01 2.83 -18.24
N ASN A 482 18.14 3.38 -19.10
CA ASN A 482 17.66 4.75 -18.98
C ASN A 482 16.88 4.96 -17.67
N TYR A 483 16.01 4.02 -17.30
CA TYR A 483 15.24 4.09 -16.06
C TYR A 483 16.15 4.06 -14.84
N VAL A 484 17.11 3.13 -14.82
CA VAL A 484 18.06 2.98 -13.73
C VAL A 484 18.91 4.23 -13.57
N ASN A 485 19.45 4.74 -14.67
CA ASN A 485 20.27 5.96 -14.65
C ASN A 485 19.47 7.18 -14.19
N LYS A 486 18.22 7.31 -14.65
CA LYS A 486 17.30 8.38 -14.20
C LYS A 486 17.03 8.28 -12.71
N SER A 487 16.79 7.07 -12.20
CA SER A 487 16.56 6.81 -10.77
C SER A 487 17.76 7.25 -9.94
N VAL A 488 18.97 6.75 -10.23
CA VAL A 488 20.18 7.13 -9.49
C VAL A 488 20.42 8.64 -9.54
N LYS A 489 20.29 9.25 -10.72
CA LYS A 489 20.45 10.71 -10.86
C LYS A 489 19.43 11.49 -10.02
N THR A 490 18.16 11.12 -10.07
CA THR A 490 17.10 11.83 -9.33
C THR A 490 17.31 11.73 -7.81
N TRP A 491 17.79 10.61 -7.30
CA TRP A 491 18.14 10.50 -5.87
C TRP A 491 19.23 11.50 -5.49
N VAL A 492 20.34 11.50 -6.25
CA VAL A 492 21.48 12.38 -5.99
C VAL A 492 21.07 13.85 -6.09
N ASP A 493 20.29 14.22 -7.11
CA ASP A 493 19.81 15.59 -7.30
C ASP A 493 18.99 16.06 -6.08
N PHE A 494 18.12 15.22 -5.51
CA PHE A 494 17.33 15.59 -4.33
C PHE A 494 18.16 15.66 -3.03
N LYS A 495 19.18 14.80 -2.87
CA LYS A 495 20.12 14.88 -1.73
C LYS A 495 20.96 16.16 -1.80
N GLU A 496 21.46 16.51 -2.98
CA GLU A 496 22.19 17.76 -3.19
C GLU A 496 21.32 19.00 -2.89
N GLN A 497 20.05 19.00 -3.32
CA GLN A 497 19.10 20.09 -3.04
C GLN A 497 18.77 20.26 -1.56
N SER A 498 18.76 19.18 -0.78
CA SER A 498 18.52 19.24 0.67
C SER A 498 19.78 19.50 1.49
N GLY A 499 20.95 19.60 0.84
CA GLY A 499 22.24 19.79 1.50
C GLY A 499 22.74 18.53 2.24
N GLN A 500 22.26 17.34 1.87
CA GLN A 500 22.55 16.05 2.51
C GLN A 500 23.66 15.24 1.82
#